data_AF-A0A523VCN2-F1
#
_entry.id   AF-A0A523VCN2-F1
#
_cell.length_a   1.000
_cell.length_b   1.000
_cell.length_c   1.000
_cell.angle_alpha   90.00
_cell.angle_beta   90.00
_cell.angle_gamma   90.00
#
_symmetry.space_group_name_H-M   'P 1'
#
loop_
_entity.id
_entity.type
_entity.pdbx_description
1 polymer ?
#
loop_
_entity_poly.entity_id
_entity_poly.type
_entity_poly.pdbx_seq_one_letter_code
_entity_poly.pdbx_strand_id
1 'polypeptide(L)' 'MVSNNNKIEEVFRKMMAQKTGEERILMGFSMFDFSARILLSSIKEKTPHEELRKIIFLRLYRNDFSKDQQEKILKHLK' A
#
# COMPACT_ATOMS: atom_id res chain seq x y z
N MET A 1 -8.88 26.63 8.02
CA MET A 1 -7.58 25.92 8.13
C MET A 1 -7.11 25.44 6.75
N VAL A 2 -6.69 26.34 5.85
CA VAL A 2 -6.29 25.97 4.46
C VAL A 2 -4.87 26.44 4.13
N SER A 3 -4.34 27.43 4.85
CA SER A 3 -3.08 28.12 4.50
C SER A 3 -1.79 27.32 4.73
N ASN A 4 -1.81 26.26 5.56
CA ASN A 4 -0.61 25.49 5.88
C ASN A 4 -0.34 24.35 4.89
N ASN A 5 -1.39 23.84 4.24
CA ASN A 5 -1.29 22.71 3.30
C ASN A 5 -0.55 23.12 2.02
N ASN A 6 -0.82 24.34 1.54
CA ASN A 6 -0.22 24.86 0.30
C ASN A 6 1.30 25.05 0.43
N LYS A 7 1.80 25.46 1.60
CA LYS A 7 3.25 25.62 1.84
C LYS A 7 3.96 24.27 1.86
N ILE A 8 3.37 23.27 2.50
CA ILE A 8 3.93 21.91 2.54
C ILE A 8 3.95 21.31 1.14
N GLU A 9 2.87 21.48 0.37
CA GLU A 9 2.81 21.01 -1.01
C GLU A 9 3.87 21.69 -1.90
N GLU A 10 4.07 23.00 -1.74
CA GLU A 10 5.09 23.73 -2.50
C GLU A 10 6.51 23.24 -2.17
N VAL A 11 6.82 23.04 -0.89
CA VAL A 11 8.11 22.49 -0.45
C VAL A 11 8.31 21.08 -1.00
N PHE A 12 7.28 20.22 -0.90
CA PHE A 12 7.32 18.88 -1.46
C PHE A 12 7.57 18.89 -2.97
N ARG A 13 6.85 19.72 -3.72
CA ARG A 13 7.04 19.87 -5.18
C ARG A 13 8.46 20.34 -5.51
N LYS A 14 9.01 21.30 -4.77
CA LYS A 14 10.40 21.77 -4.91
C LYS A 14 11.40 20.65 -4.67
N MET A 15 11.22 19.84 -3.64
CA MET A 15 12.08 18.69 -3.36
C MET A 15 12.00 17.62 -4.46
N MET A 16 10.80 17.31 -4.94
CA MET A 16 10.59 16.31 -6.00
C MET A 16 11.15 16.76 -7.36
N ALA A 17 11.14 18.06 -7.65
CA ALA A 17 11.73 18.63 -8.86
C ALA A 17 13.26 18.53 -8.90
N GLN A 18 13.92 18.43 -7.73
CA GLN A 18 15.37 18.23 -7.62
C GLN A 18 15.78 16.76 -7.84
N LYS A 19 14.83 15.84 -7.96
CA LYS A 19 15.08 14.40 -8.16
C LYS A 19 14.96 14.00 -9.62
N THR A 20 15.82 13.09 -10.07
CA THR A 20 15.70 12.46 -11.38
C THR A 20 14.49 11.52 -11.43
N GLY A 21 14.08 11.11 -12.64
CA GLY A 21 13.03 10.10 -12.80
C GLY A 21 13.37 8.79 -12.09
N GLU A 22 14.63 8.36 -12.18
CA GLU A 22 15.14 7.14 -11.54
C GLU A 22 15.08 7.23 -10.01
N GLU A 23 15.55 8.34 -9.43
CA GLU A 23 15.49 8.55 -7.98
C GLU A 23 14.05 8.48 -7.46
N ARG A 24 13.09 9.05 -8.20
CA ARG A 24 11.67 8.99 -7.82
C ARG A 24 11.11 7.57 -7.86
N ILE A 25 11.54 6.75 -8.82
CA ILE A 25 11.16 5.33 -8.88
C ILE A 25 11.75 4.56 -7.70
N LEU A 26 13.03 4.76 -7.39
CA LEU A 26 13.68 4.13 -6.23
C LEU A 26 13.01 4.52 -4.91
N MET A 27 12.58 5.77 -4.77
CA MET A 27 11.77 6.21 -3.63
C MET A 27 10.45 5.42 -3.56
N GLY A 28 9.76 5.24 -4.69
CA GLY A 28 8.55 4.42 -4.76
C GLY A 28 8.78 2.97 -4.34
N PHE A 29 9.88 2.36 -4.77
CA PHE A 29 10.24 0.99 -4.35
C PHE A 29 10.54 0.89 -2.85
N SER A 30 11.27 1.86 -2.30
CA SER A 30 11.57 1.90 -0.86
C SER A 30 10.29 2.06 -0.03
N MET A 31 9.37 2.93 -0.46
CA MET A 31 8.06 3.09 0.19
C MET A 31 7.24 1.80 0.13
N PHE A 32 7.19 1.16 -1.04
CA PHE A 32 6.46 -0.10 -1.20
C PHE A 32 7.03 -1.21 -0.30
N ASP A 33 8.35 -1.40 -0.27
CA ASP A 33 9.00 -2.39 0.59
C ASP A 33 8.70 -2.12 2.07
N PHE A 34 8.79 -0.86 2.51
CA PHE A 34 8.46 -0.49 3.88
C PHE A 34 7.00 -0.80 4.24
N SER A 35 6.06 -0.41 3.38
CA SER A 35 4.63 -0.70 3.58
C SER A 35 4.35 -2.21 3.59
N ALA A 36 4.98 -2.98 2.70
CA ALA A 36 4.85 -4.43 2.67
C ALA A 36 5.37 -5.08 3.96
N ARG A 37 6.50 -4.62 4.50
CA ARG A 37 7.06 -5.11 5.76
C ARG A 37 6.12 -4.87 6.94
N ILE A 38 5.53 -3.68 7.06
CA ILE A 38 4.53 -3.37 8.11
C ILE A 38 3.28 -4.25 7.96
N LEU A 39 2.78 -4.39 6.73
CA LEU A 39 1.61 -5.21 6.48
C LEU A 39 1.86 -6.67 6.87
N LEU A 40 3.01 -7.23 6.48
CA LEU A 40 3.35 -8.62 6.76
C LEU A 40 3.70 -8.88 8.23
N SER A 41 4.37 -7.94 8.92
CA SER A 41 4.71 -8.11 10.34
C SER A 41 3.46 -8.27 11.21
N SER A 42 2.38 -7.59 10.86
CA SER A 42 1.09 -7.66 11.56
C SER A 42 0.22 -8.89 11.18
N ILE A 43 0.73 -9.83 10.36
CA ILE A 43 0.04 -11.08 9.98
C ILE A 43 0.82 -12.33 10.45
N LYS A 44 2.14 -12.21 10.64
CA LYS A 44 3.09 -13.31 10.53
C LYS A 44 3.15 -14.33 11.66
N GLU A 45 2.60 -14.10 12.85
CA GLU A 45 2.90 -15.03 13.96
C GLU A 45 2.22 -16.41 13.87
N LYS A 46 1.04 -16.56 13.22
CA LYS A 46 0.32 -17.87 13.19
C LYS A 46 -0.52 -18.13 11.93
N THR A 47 -0.33 -17.37 10.85
CA THR A 47 -1.16 -17.50 9.65
C THR A 47 -0.54 -18.51 8.66
N PRO A 48 -1.27 -19.57 8.25
CA PRO A 48 -0.85 -20.44 7.15
C PRO A 48 -0.56 -19.64 5.87
N HIS A 49 0.45 -20.04 5.10
CA HIS A 49 0.89 -19.31 3.90
C HIS A 49 -0.23 -19.20 2.84
N GLU A 50 -1.10 -20.20 2.74
CA GLU A 50 -2.32 -20.24 1.90
C GLU A 50 -3.35 -19.16 2.28
N GLU A 51 -3.45 -18.79 3.57
CA GLU A 51 -4.38 -17.75 4.02
C GLU A 51 -3.79 -16.34 3.89
N LEU A 52 -2.47 -16.22 3.71
CA LEU A 52 -1.78 -14.92 3.63
C LEU A 52 -2.32 -14.07 2.48
N ARG A 53 -2.56 -14.67 1.30
CA ARG A 53 -3.09 -13.96 0.13
C ARG A 53 -4.48 -13.42 0.36
N LYS A 54 -5.34 -14.21 1.01
CA LYS A 54 -6.71 -13.82 1.36
C LYS A 54 -6.72 -12.67 2.37
N ILE A 55 -5.85 -12.73 3.38
CA ILE A 55 -5.71 -11.64 4.38
C ILE A 55 -5.21 -10.35 3.73
N ILE A 56 -4.18 -10.43 2.88
CA ILE A 56 -3.66 -9.26 2.15
C ILE A 56 -4.76 -8.64 1.28
N PHE A 57 -5.49 -9.46 0.52
CA PHE A 57 -6.61 -9.00 -0.29
C PHE A 57 -7.65 -8.25 0.56
N LEU A 58 -8.09 -8.84 1.68
CA LEU A 58 -9.09 -8.23 2.55
C LEU A 58 -8.60 -6.97 3.27
N ARG A 59 -7.30 -6.82 3.53
CA ARG A 59 -6.76 -5.62 4.16
C ARG A 59 -6.61 -4.45 3.18
N LEU A 60 -6.23 -4.73 1.95
CA LEU A 60 -5.93 -3.71 0.96
C LEU A 60 -7.14 -3.33 0.10
N TYR A 61 -8.02 -4.28 -0.20
CA TYR A 61 -9.01 -4.12 -1.26
C TYR A 61 -10.46 -4.45 -0.86
N ARG A 62 -10.72 -4.85 0.39
CA ARG A 62 -12.08 -5.23 0.82
C ARG A 62 -13.14 -4.21 0.44
N ASN A 63 -12.86 -2.92 0.61
CA ASN A 63 -13.84 -1.86 0.39
C ASN A 63 -14.06 -1.54 -1.09
N ASP A 64 -13.25 -2.09 -1.99
CA ASP A 64 -13.34 -1.87 -3.43
C ASP A 64 -14.29 -2.88 -4.11
N PHE A 65 -14.75 -3.90 -3.36
CA PHE A 65 -15.56 -5.00 -3.88
C PHE A 65 -16.81 -5.24 -3.03
N SER A 66 -17.91 -5.63 -3.67
CA SER A 66 -19.10 -6.12 -2.96
C SER A 66 -18.81 -7.44 -2.23
N LYS A 67 -19.66 -7.82 -1.26
CA LYS A 67 -19.49 -9.09 -0.53
C LYS A 67 -19.45 -10.29 -1.49
N ASP A 68 -20.34 -10.33 -2.48
CA ASP A 68 -20.40 -11.40 -3.48
C ASP A 68 -19.11 -11.47 -4.33
N GLN A 69 -18.52 -10.32 -4.67
CA GLN A 69 -17.27 -10.24 -5.40
C GLN A 69 -16.09 -10.72 -4.53
N GLN A 70 -16.06 -10.29 -3.26
CA GLN A 70 -15.05 -10.73 -2.30
C GLN A 70 -15.07 -12.25 -2.15
N GLU A 71 -16.24 -12.86 -1.96
CA GLU A 71 -16.36 -14.32 -1.85
C GLU A 71 -15.86 -15.06 -3.10
N LYS A 72 -16.20 -14.55 -4.29
CA LYS A 72 -15.69 -15.12 -5.55
C LYS A 72 -14.17 -15.04 -5.63
N ILE A 73 -13.58 -13.90 -5.28
CA ILE A 73 -12.12 -13.71 -5.30
C ILE A 73 -11.44 -14.62 -4.27
N LEU A 74 -11.94 -14.65 -3.03
CA LEU A 74 -11.41 -15.47 -1.95
C LEU A 74 -11.41 -16.96 -2.27
N LYS A 75 -12.40 -17.47 -3.03
CA LYS A 75 -12.44 -18.86 -3.50
C LYS A 75 -11.33 -19.22 -4.48
N HIS A 76 -10.80 -18.24 -5.21
CA HIS A 76 -9.75 -18.46 -6.22
C HIS A 76 -8.35 -18.12 -5.71
N LEU A 77 -8.24 -17.41 -4.59
CA LEU A 77 -6.97 -17.19 -3.89
C LEU A 77 -6.57 -18.46 -3.14
N LYS A 78 -5.55 -19.15 -3.66
CA LYS A 78 -4.84 -20.23 -2.98
C LYS A 78 -3.91 -19.71 -1.90
#